data_AF-W1P7P2-F1
#
_entry.id   AF-W1P7P2-F1
#
_cell.length_a   1.000
_cell.length_b   1.000
_cell.length_c   1.000
_cell.angle_alpha   90.00
_cell.angle_beta   90.00
_cell.angle_gamma   90.00
#
_symmetry.space_group_name_H-M   'P 1'
#
loop_
_entity.id
_entity.type
_entity.pdbx_description
1 polymer ?
#
loop_
_entity_poly.entity_id
_entity_poly.type
_entity_poly.pdbx_seq_one_letter_code
_entity_poly.pdbx_strand_id
1 'polypeptide(L)'
;IVYIGYNHKMRILLDTIITKVVDFKVKRDRFSVITETVIKEYQNFKFKQPYQQANYYCSLILEDQSWPWNEALEALSHLEADSLAKFIPCILSRVFFECYTTGNISSNEADSLVQHIEDVMFGGTQPICKPLYPSQHLTNRILKLESGVNYFYPVQGPNQQDDNSALLYYIQVGQDDFRLNVKLQLFVLIAKQPTFHQLRSVEQLGYITFLTKRNDSGIQGVQFIVQSTVKDPAQLDERVQAFLNMFESKLHTMSDDELH
;
A
#
# COMPACT_ATOMS: atom_id res chain seq x y z
N ILE A 1 10.54 7.72 8.70
CA ILE A 1 11.90 7.67 8.09
C ILE A 1 12.55 6.36 8.53
N VAL A 2 13.14 5.58 7.61
CA VAL A 2 13.78 4.29 7.93
C VAL A 2 15.27 4.39 7.60
N TYR A 3 16.11 3.95 8.54
CA TYR A 3 17.57 3.93 8.39
C TYR A 3 18.07 2.51 8.56
N ILE A 4 18.90 2.05 7.62
CA ILE A 4 19.48 0.71 7.65
C ILE A 4 20.95 0.85 7.27
N GLY A 5 21.86 0.30 8.09
CA GLY A 5 23.28 0.34 7.81
C GLY A 5 24.15 0.15 9.05
N TYR A 6 25.45 0.45 8.90
CA TYR A 6 26.42 0.36 9.98
C TYR A 6 26.16 1.41 11.07
N ASN A 7 26.18 0.98 12.33
CA ASN A 7 25.85 1.83 13.49
C ASN A 7 26.82 3.02 13.68
N HIS A 8 28.10 2.85 13.33
CA HIS A 8 29.17 3.83 13.61
C HIS A 8 28.88 5.28 13.17
N LYS A 9 28.19 5.48 12.03
CA LYS A 9 27.81 6.82 11.52
C LYS A 9 26.30 7.08 11.51
N MET A 10 25.51 6.16 12.06
CA MET A 10 24.05 6.24 12.02
C MET A 10 23.53 7.46 12.79
N ARG A 11 24.13 7.77 13.95
CA ARG A 11 23.78 8.96 14.74
C ARG A 11 24.05 10.26 13.97
N ILE A 12 25.19 10.37 13.30
CA ILE A 12 25.56 11.55 12.51
C ILE A 12 24.58 11.76 11.35
N LEU A 13 24.20 10.67 10.67
CA LEU A 13 23.24 10.73 9.58
C LEU A 13 21.85 11.15 10.09
N LEU A 14 21.38 10.55 11.18
CA LEU A 14 20.11 10.90 11.81
C LEU A 14 20.06 12.39 12.16
N ASP A 15 21.09 12.89 12.84
CA ASP A 15 21.21 14.30 13.22
C ASP A 15 21.17 15.22 12.00
N THR A 16 21.89 14.86 10.94
CA THR A 16 21.89 15.61 9.68
C THR A 16 20.49 15.68 9.06
N ILE A 17 19.76 14.56 9.06
CA ILE A 17 18.41 14.52 8.48
C ILE A 17 17.42 15.31 9.33
N ILE A 18 17.40 15.11 10.65
CA ILE A 18 16.47 15.84 11.54
C ILE A 18 16.72 17.34 11.45
N THR A 19 17.98 17.76 11.50
CA THR A 19 18.35 19.17 11.31
C THR A 19 17.87 19.70 9.96
N LYS A 20 17.96 18.90 8.89
CA LYS A 20 17.47 19.29 7.57
C LYS A 20 15.97 19.30 7.42
N VAL A 21 15.24 18.48 8.17
CA VAL A 21 13.77 18.52 8.23
C VAL A 21 13.31 19.82 8.89
N VAL A 22 13.96 20.20 10.00
CA VAL A 22 13.62 21.39 10.77
C VAL A 22 14.01 22.69 10.06
N ASP A 23 15.22 22.78 9.50
CA ASP A 23 15.71 23.94 8.74
C ASP A 23 15.49 23.77 7.22
N PHE A 24 14.43 23.05 6.82
CA PHE A 24 14.19 22.81 5.40
C PHE A 24 13.81 24.12 4.69
N LYS A 25 14.59 24.47 3.67
CA LYS A 25 14.34 25.64 2.81
C LYS A 25 14.09 25.20 1.38
N VAL A 26 12.95 25.60 0.85
CA VAL A 26 12.57 25.29 -0.53
C VAL A 26 13.49 26.05 -1.48
N LYS A 27 14.18 25.32 -2.35
CA LYS A 27 14.94 25.89 -3.45
C LYS A 27 14.10 25.82 -4.73
N ARG A 28 13.83 26.97 -5.36
CA ARG A 28 12.90 27.09 -6.50
C ARG A 28 13.33 26.26 -7.71
N ASP A 29 14.63 26.23 -8.00
CA ASP A 29 15.24 25.41 -9.06
C ASP A 29 15.00 23.91 -8.82
N ARG A 30 15.21 23.44 -7.59
CA ARG A 30 14.98 22.03 -7.21
C ARG A 30 13.50 21.68 -7.18
N PHE A 31 12.65 22.59 -6.72
CA PHE A 31 11.20 22.41 -6.70
C PHE A 31 10.67 22.14 -8.11
N SER A 32 11.08 22.94 -9.10
CA SER A 32 10.64 22.78 -10.49
C SER A 32 11.00 21.39 -11.06
N VAL A 33 12.26 20.97 -10.89
CA VAL A 33 12.75 19.67 -11.38
C VAL A 33 12.04 18.48 -10.71
N ILE A 34 11.80 18.56 -9.40
CA ILE A 34 11.11 17.50 -8.67
C ILE A 34 9.63 17.46 -9.08
N THR A 35 8.98 18.62 -9.22
CA THR A 35 7.58 18.71 -9.65
C THR A 35 7.40 18.12 -11.05
N GLU A 36 8.31 18.41 -11.99
CA GLU A 36 8.30 17.81 -13.32
C GLU A 36 8.44 16.27 -13.26
N THR A 37 9.30 15.77 -12.37
CA THR A 37 9.45 14.32 -12.15
C THR A 37 8.15 13.69 -11.63
N VAL A 38 7.53 14.30 -10.62
CA VAL A 38 6.27 13.81 -10.03
C VAL A 38 5.12 13.86 -11.04
N ILE A 39 5.02 14.92 -11.84
CA ILE A 39 4.04 15.02 -12.94
C ILE A 39 4.23 13.86 -13.92
N LYS A 40 5.47 13.57 -14.34
CA LYS A 40 5.76 12.45 -15.23
C LYS A 40 5.38 11.11 -14.60
N GLU A 41 5.64 10.92 -13.30
CA GLU A 41 5.24 9.69 -12.58
C GLU A 41 3.73 9.47 -12.61
N TYR A 42 2.94 10.51 -12.32
CA TYR A 42 1.48 10.44 -12.41
C TYR A 42 1.00 10.20 -13.85
N GLN A 43 1.55 10.91 -14.83
CA GLN A 43 1.21 10.71 -16.24
C GLN A 43 1.57 9.30 -16.74
N ASN A 44 2.63 8.70 -16.19
CA ASN A 44 3.08 7.35 -16.51
C ASN A 44 2.21 6.26 -15.87
N PHE A 45 1.27 6.61 -14.97
CA PHE A 45 0.29 5.66 -14.43
C PHE A 45 -0.44 4.89 -15.55
N LYS A 46 -0.79 5.59 -16.64
CA LYS A 46 -1.49 4.98 -17.78
C LYS A 46 -0.70 3.86 -18.47
N PHE A 47 0.61 3.85 -18.34
CA PHE A 47 1.49 2.84 -18.92
C PHE A 47 1.83 1.68 -17.97
N LYS A 48 1.33 1.72 -16.71
CA LYS A 48 1.42 0.58 -15.81
C LYS A 48 0.61 -0.59 -16.37
N GLN A 49 1.02 -1.81 -16.05
CA GLN A 49 0.29 -3.01 -16.48
C GLN A 49 -1.12 -3.02 -15.87
N PRO A 50 -2.16 -3.48 -16.60
CA PRO A 50 -3.55 -3.47 -16.12
C PRO A 50 -3.77 -4.08 -14.73
N TYR A 51 -3.05 -5.15 -14.37
CA TYR A 51 -3.18 -5.72 -13.02
C TYR A 51 -2.71 -4.77 -11.90
N GLN A 52 -1.70 -3.93 -12.17
CA GLN A 52 -1.22 -2.93 -11.22
C GLN A 52 -2.23 -1.79 -11.08
N GLN A 53 -2.90 -1.43 -12.17
CA GLN A 53 -3.97 -0.45 -12.16
C GLN A 53 -5.20 -0.98 -11.40
N ALA A 54 -5.59 -2.24 -11.62
CA ALA A 54 -6.66 -2.89 -10.85
C ALA A 54 -6.34 -2.92 -9.34
N ASN A 55 -5.09 -3.21 -8.98
CA ASN A 55 -4.64 -3.15 -7.59
C ASN A 55 -4.71 -1.74 -7.00
N TYR A 56 -4.32 -0.73 -7.78
CA TYR A 56 -4.45 0.68 -7.38
C TYR A 56 -5.92 1.08 -7.13
N TYR A 57 -6.83 0.75 -8.05
CA TYR A 57 -8.25 1.08 -7.89
C TYR A 57 -8.89 0.32 -6.72
N CYS A 58 -8.49 -0.93 -6.47
CA CYS A 58 -8.94 -1.67 -5.30
C CYS A 58 -8.56 -0.96 -3.99
N SER A 59 -7.31 -0.50 -3.86
CA SER A 59 -6.88 0.35 -2.74
C SER A 59 -7.69 1.65 -2.66
N LEU A 60 -7.86 2.36 -3.77
CA LEU A 60 -8.60 3.63 -3.83
C LEU A 60 -10.06 3.49 -3.34
N ILE A 61 -10.73 2.38 -3.65
CA ILE A 61 -12.13 2.15 -3.27
C ILE A 61 -12.25 1.74 -1.79
N LEU A 62 -11.26 1.00 -1.27
CA LEU A 62 -11.32 0.40 0.05
C LEU A 62 -10.76 1.32 1.15
N GLU A 63 -9.73 2.11 0.85
CA GLU A 63 -9.01 2.94 1.82
C GLU A 63 -9.70 4.30 2.03
N ASP A 64 -9.89 4.68 3.30
CA ASP A 64 -10.28 6.05 3.69
C ASP A 64 -9.18 7.06 3.34
N GLN A 65 -9.56 8.32 3.07
CA GLN A 65 -8.66 9.44 2.76
C GLN A 65 -7.75 9.21 1.53
N SER A 66 -8.24 8.50 0.52
CA SER A 66 -7.52 8.24 -0.72
C SER A 66 -7.91 9.24 -1.82
N TRP A 67 -6.94 9.63 -2.66
CA TRP A 67 -7.12 10.60 -3.74
C TRP A 67 -6.76 9.97 -5.10
N PRO A 68 -7.63 10.09 -6.12
CA PRO A 68 -7.35 9.64 -7.47
C PRO A 68 -6.09 10.30 -8.06
N TRP A 69 -5.32 9.55 -8.84
CA TRP A 69 -4.07 10.02 -9.43
C TRP A 69 -4.27 11.21 -10.38
N ASN A 70 -5.43 11.30 -11.03
CA ASN A 70 -5.80 12.40 -11.91
C ASN A 70 -6.10 13.69 -11.13
N GLU A 71 -6.73 13.59 -9.95
CA GLU A 71 -6.95 14.75 -9.06
C GLU A 71 -5.63 15.26 -8.48
N ALA A 72 -4.73 14.34 -8.07
CA ALA A 72 -3.39 14.70 -7.64
C ALA A 72 -2.60 15.40 -8.77
N LEU A 73 -2.72 14.91 -10.00
CA LEU A 73 -2.10 15.51 -11.18
C LEU A 73 -2.65 16.91 -11.49
N GLU A 74 -3.96 17.12 -11.36
CA GLU A 74 -4.59 18.42 -11.51
C GLU A 74 -4.11 19.41 -10.44
N ALA A 75 -4.12 18.98 -9.18
CA ALA A 75 -3.66 19.80 -8.05
C ALA A 75 -2.20 20.24 -8.20
N LEU A 76 -1.31 19.38 -8.73
CA LEU A 76 0.10 19.71 -8.96
C LEU A 76 0.31 20.91 -9.88
N SER A 77 -0.60 21.15 -10.83
CA SER A 77 -0.50 22.28 -11.76
C SER A 77 -0.66 23.65 -11.08
N HIS A 78 -1.22 23.66 -9.87
CA HIS A 78 -1.47 24.86 -9.08
C HIS A 78 -0.44 25.08 -7.95
N LEU A 79 0.53 24.17 -7.79
CA LEU A 79 1.51 24.26 -6.72
C LEU A 79 2.75 25.04 -7.15
N GLU A 80 3.12 25.99 -6.29
CA GLU A 80 4.34 26.77 -6.43
C GLU A 80 5.32 26.45 -5.30
N ALA A 81 6.60 26.80 -5.48
CA ALA A 81 7.61 26.64 -4.44
C ALA A 81 7.23 27.35 -3.13
N ASP A 82 6.57 28.52 -3.24
CA ASP A 82 6.09 29.28 -2.10
C ASP A 82 4.89 28.60 -1.40
N SER A 83 4.13 27.75 -2.10
CA SER A 83 3.07 26.92 -1.51
C SER A 83 3.67 25.87 -0.58
N LEU A 84 4.72 25.17 -1.03
CA LEU A 84 5.46 24.22 -0.20
C LEU A 84 6.13 24.93 0.99
N ALA A 85 6.71 26.11 0.76
CA ALA A 85 7.33 26.92 1.82
C ALA A 85 6.35 27.26 2.94
N LYS A 86 5.10 27.58 2.60
CA LYS A 86 4.02 27.84 3.57
C LYS A 86 3.51 26.57 4.25
N PHE A 87 3.55 25.43 3.57
CA PHE A 87 3.07 24.16 4.10
C PHE A 87 4.01 23.52 5.12
N ILE A 88 5.33 23.70 4.99
CA ILE A 88 6.34 23.10 5.89
C ILE A 88 6.08 23.43 7.38
N PRO A 89 5.87 24.69 7.78
CA PRO A 89 5.50 24.99 9.17
C PRO A 89 4.17 24.35 9.59
N CYS A 90 3.21 24.21 8.68
CA CYS A 90 1.91 23.61 9.00
C CYS A 90 2.03 22.11 9.30
N ILE A 91 2.73 21.35 8.45
CA ILE A 91 2.91 19.91 8.65
C ILE A 91 3.76 19.58 9.89
N LEU A 92 4.71 20.45 10.24
CA LEU A 92 5.52 20.30 11.45
C LEU A 92 4.86 20.87 12.71
N SER A 93 3.79 21.67 12.59
CA SER A 93 3.20 22.37 13.73
C SER A 93 2.75 21.45 14.87
N ARG A 94 2.28 20.23 14.52
CA ARG A 94 1.91 19.18 15.47
C ARG A 94 2.29 17.82 14.93
N VAL A 95 3.09 17.08 15.70
CA VAL A 95 3.65 15.79 15.27
C VAL A 95 3.51 14.79 16.41
N PHE A 96 3.25 13.54 16.05
CA PHE A 96 3.44 12.37 16.90
C PHE A 96 4.64 11.59 16.37
N PHE A 97 5.55 11.20 17.26
CA PHE A 97 6.78 10.50 16.91
C PHE A 97 6.76 9.11 17.54
N GLU A 98 6.91 8.10 16.71
CA GLU A 98 7.04 6.70 17.11
C GLU A 98 8.35 6.16 16.52
N CYS A 99 9.15 5.48 17.35
CA CYS A 99 10.45 4.97 16.96
C CYS A 99 10.57 3.48 17.26
N TYR A 100 11.19 2.76 16.33
CA TYR A 100 11.59 1.38 16.52
C TYR A 100 13.07 1.25 16.15
N THR A 101 13.87 0.79 17.11
CA THR A 101 15.31 0.54 16.94
C THR A 101 15.61 -0.94 17.16
N THR A 102 16.42 -1.51 16.26
CA THR A 102 16.89 -2.90 16.38
C THR A 102 18.29 -3.04 15.80
N GLY A 103 19.09 -3.95 16.34
CA GLY A 103 20.46 -4.23 15.89
C GLY A 103 21.52 -3.96 16.96
N ASN A 104 22.73 -3.59 16.52
CA ASN A 104 23.88 -3.34 17.39
C ASN A 104 23.81 -1.94 18.05
N ILE A 105 22.86 -1.78 18.95
CA ILE A 105 22.62 -0.57 19.73
C ILE A 105 22.12 -0.96 21.13
N SER A 106 22.65 -0.31 22.16
CA SER A 106 22.18 -0.50 23.54
C SER A 106 20.90 0.30 23.82
N SER A 107 20.14 -0.07 24.87
CA SER A 107 18.94 0.68 25.27
C SER A 107 19.24 2.15 25.53
N ASN A 108 20.34 2.45 26.24
CA ASN A 108 20.72 3.82 26.57
C ASN A 108 21.07 4.64 25.31
N GLU A 109 21.71 4.02 24.31
CA GLU A 109 21.98 4.68 23.04
C GLU A 109 20.68 4.96 22.29
N ALA A 110 19.74 4.01 22.27
CA ALA A 110 18.43 4.22 21.66
C ALA A 110 17.65 5.35 22.35
N ASP A 111 17.62 5.36 23.68
CA ASP A 111 16.97 6.42 24.47
C ASP A 111 17.61 7.78 24.19
N SER A 112 18.94 7.84 24.12
CA SER A 112 19.67 9.07 23.78
C SER A 112 19.38 9.56 22.35
N LEU A 113 19.13 8.66 21.40
CA LEU A 113 18.70 9.05 20.05
C LEU A 113 17.30 9.65 20.05
N VAL A 114 16.37 9.05 20.78
CA VAL A 114 15.00 9.58 20.90
C VAL A 114 15.01 10.95 21.58
N GLN A 115 15.69 11.08 22.71
CA GLN A 115 15.85 12.36 23.42
C GLN A 115 16.44 13.44 22.52
N HIS A 116 17.46 13.11 21.72
CA HIS A 116 18.04 14.05 20.76
C HIS A 116 17.02 14.56 19.73
N ILE A 117 16.18 13.67 19.19
CA ILE A 117 15.12 14.06 18.26
C ILE A 117 14.09 14.96 18.99
N GLU A 118 13.73 14.59 20.22
CA GLU A 118 12.78 15.36 21.02
C GLU A 118 13.28 16.77 21.32
N ASP A 119 14.55 16.90 21.73
CA ASP A 119 15.18 18.19 22.00
C ASP A 119 15.20 19.08 20.77
N VAL A 120 15.47 18.53 19.58
CA VAL A 120 15.51 19.29 18.33
C VAL A 120 14.11 19.69 17.85
N MET A 121 13.10 18.83 18.02
CA MET A 121 11.75 19.05 17.45
C MET A 121 10.80 19.76 18.42
N PHE A 122 10.87 19.42 19.71
CA PHE A 122 9.95 19.87 20.77
C PHE A 122 10.63 20.68 21.87
N GLY A 123 11.96 20.76 21.88
CA GLY A 123 12.72 21.53 22.86
C GLY A 123 12.73 23.05 22.59
N GLY A 124 13.20 23.81 23.59
CA GLY A 124 13.38 25.25 23.51
C GLY A 124 12.17 26.11 23.92
N THR A 125 12.34 27.43 23.90
CA THR A 125 11.30 28.41 24.30
C THR A 125 10.22 28.61 23.23
N GLN A 126 10.51 28.24 21.98
CA GLN A 126 9.60 28.27 20.84
C GLN A 126 9.79 26.97 20.04
N PRO A 127 9.14 25.87 20.44
CA PRO A 127 9.33 24.58 19.81
C PRO A 127 8.78 24.58 18.38
N ILE A 128 9.46 23.88 17.47
CA ILE A 128 9.04 23.73 16.07
C ILE A 128 7.75 22.92 16.00
N CYS A 129 7.66 21.86 16.81
CA CYS A 129 6.54 20.95 16.87
C CYS A 129 5.83 21.04 18.22
N LYS A 130 4.52 20.81 18.22
CA LYS A 130 3.75 20.50 19.44
C LYS A 130 3.28 19.05 19.41
N PRO A 131 3.01 18.42 20.56
CA PRO A 131 2.43 17.10 20.57
C PRO A 131 1.07 17.08 19.84
N LEU A 132 0.86 16.04 19.05
CA LEU A 132 -0.44 15.74 18.47
C LEU A 132 -1.42 15.35 19.59
N TYR A 133 -2.69 15.75 19.49
CA TYR A 133 -3.68 15.31 20.48
C TYR A 133 -3.98 13.81 20.28
N PRO A 134 -4.25 13.03 21.34
CA PRO A 134 -4.60 11.61 21.21
C PRO A 134 -5.78 11.36 20.26
N SER A 135 -6.76 12.27 20.21
CA SER A 135 -7.91 12.19 19.30
C SER A 135 -7.58 12.46 17.83
N GLN A 136 -6.40 13.01 17.53
CA GLN A 136 -5.90 13.30 16.18
C GLN A 136 -4.97 12.20 15.66
N HIS A 137 -4.69 11.16 16.46
CA HIS A 137 -3.93 10.02 15.99
C HIS A 137 -4.67 9.38 14.81
N LEU A 138 -3.99 9.26 13.67
CA LEU A 138 -4.57 8.72 12.46
C LEU A 138 -4.94 7.25 12.69
N THR A 139 -6.21 6.92 12.44
CA THR A 139 -6.65 5.54 12.32
C THR A 139 -6.90 5.27 10.84
N ASN A 140 -6.08 4.43 10.22
CA ASN A 140 -6.39 3.97 8.88
C ASN A 140 -7.64 3.08 8.95
N ARG A 141 -8.58 3.30 8.04
CA ARG A 141 -9.85 2.57 7.99
C ARG A 141 -10.02 1.99 6.60
N ILE A 142 -10.57 0.78 6.59
CA ILE A 142 -10.93 0.08 5.37
C ILE A 142 -12.44 -0.08 5.36
N LEU A 143 -13.05 0.15 4.19
CA LEU A 143 -14.46 -0.06 3.97
C LEU A 143 -14.84 -1.50 4.32
N LYS A 144 -15.83 -1.66 5.19
CA LYS A 144 -16.40 -2.97 5.53
C LYS A 144 -17.39 -3.36 4.44
N LEU A 145 -17.05 -4.37 3.65
CA LEU A 145 -17.94 -4.93 2.65
C LEU A 145 -19.06 -5.74 3.31
N GLU A 146 -20.27 -5.64 2.77
CA GLU A 146 -21.41 -6.41 3.29
C GLU A 146 -21.29 -7.90 2.94
N SER A 147 -21.67 -8.75 3.88
CA SER A 147 -21.62 -10.20 3.67
C SER A 147 -22.65 -10.62 2.62
N GLY A 148 -22.22 -11.44 1.65
CA GLY A 148 -23.09 -11.95 0.59
C GLY A 148 -23.40 -10.93 -0.52
N VAL A 149 -22.75 -9.78 -0.53
CA VAL A 149 -22.92 -8.74 -1.55
C VAL A 149 -21.68 -8.68 -2.43
N ASN A 150 -21.90 -8.64 -3.75
CA ASN A 150 -20.85 -8.45 -4.74
C ASN A 150 -20.82 -6.99 -5.20
N TYR A 151 -19.64 -6.39 -5.22
CA TYR A 151 -19.42 -5.03 -5.71
C TYR A 151 -18.51 -5.08 -6.93
N PHE A 152 -18.84 -4.28 -7.95
CA PHE A 152 -18.06 -4.21 -9.19
C PHE A 152 -17.67 -2.78 -9.47
N TYR A 153 -16.40 -2.57 -9.82
CA TYR A 153 -15.86 -1.28 -10.22
C TYR A 153 -15.11 -1.41 -11.55
N PRO A 154 -15.83 -1.42 -12.69
CA PRO A 154 -15.22 -1.51 -14.01
C PRO A 154 -14.59 -0.17 -14.39
N VAL A 155 -13.35 -0.21 -14.86
CA VAL A 155 -12.63 0.96 -15.38
C VAL A 155 -12.09 0.65 -16.76
N GLN A 156 -12.31 1.55 -17.70
CA GLN A 156 -11.68 1.45 -19.02
C GLN A 156 -10.18 1.70 -18.88
N GLY A 157 -9.37 0.82 -19.45
CA GLY A 157 -7.91 0.98 -19.47
C GLY A 157 -7.50 2.34 -20.07
N PRO A 158 -6.65 3.13 -19.39
CA PRO A 158 -6.26 4.46 -19.86
C PRO A 158 -5.31 4.42 -21.06
N ASN A 159 -4.69 3.27 -21.35
CA ASN A 159 -3.85 3.05 -22.52
C ASN A 159 -4.59 2.21 -23.56
N GLN A 160 -5.09 2.86 -24.62
CA GLN A 160 -5.80 2.19 -25.71
C GLN A 160 -4.92 1.30 -26.58
N GLN A 161 -3.59 1.36 -26.42
CA GLN A 161 -2.64 0.50 -27.14
C GLN A 161 -2.34 -0.81 -26.39
N ASP A 162 -2.86 -0.95 -25.16
CA ASP A 162 -2.73 -2.19 -24.39
C ASP A 162 -4.00 -3.03 -24.53
N ASP A 163 -3.90 -4.13 -25.27
CA ASP A 163 -5.00 -5.09 -25.46
C ASP A 163 -5.26 -5.94 -24.21
N ASN A 164 -4.43 -5.83 -23.17
CA ASN A 164 -4.64 -6.57 -21.93
C ASN A 164 -5.77 -5.96 -21.10
N SER A 165 -6.63 -6.83 -20.59
CA SER A 165 -7.56 -6.56 -19.50
C SER A 165 -7.06 -7.22 -18.20
N ALA A 166 -7.49 -6.72 -17.06
CA ALA A 166 -7.20 -7.36 -15.78
C ALA A 166 -8.42 -7.41 -14.85
N LEU A 167 -8.47 -8.47 -14.05
CA LEU A 167 -9.38 -8.64 -12.94
C LEU A 167 -8.58 -8.70 -11.64
N LEU A 168 -9.03 -7.94 -10.64
CA LEU A 168 -8.69 -8.17 -9.25
C LEU A 168 -9.98 -8.57 -8.51
N TYR A 169 -10.09 -9.84 -8.17
CA TYR A 169 -11.20 -10.39 -7.41
C TYR A 169 -10.82 -10.43 -5.93
N TYR A 170 -11.36 -9.52 -5.13
CA TYR A 170 -11.05 -9.40 -3.70
C TYR A 170 -12.18 -9.95 -2.83
N ILE A 171 -11.82 -10.85 -1.91
CA ILE A 171 -12.71 -11.37 -0.87
C ILE A 171 -12.20 -10.84 0.47
N GLN A 172 -12.93 -9.89 1.05
CA GLN A 172 -12.67 -9.42 2.42
C GLN A 172 -13.10 -10.52 3.40
N VAL A 173 -12.20 -10.92 4.29
CA VAL A 173 -12.42 -12.02 5.23
C VAL A 173 -12.81 -11.50 6.61
N GLY A 174 -12.06 -10.52 7.14
CA GLY A 174 -12.37 -9.95 8.44
C GLY A 174 -11.22 -9.14 9.05
N GLN A 175 -11.48 -8.59 10.24
CA GLN A 175 -10.46 -7.91 11.04
C GLN A 175 -9.45 -8.93 11.59
N ASP A 176 -8.24 -8.45 11.85
CA ASP A 176 -7.12 -9.22 12.38
C ASP A 176 -7.52 -10.06 13.59
N ASP A 177 -7.45 -11.37 13.43
CA ASP A 177 -7.70 -12.38 14.45
C ASP A 177 -6.74 -13.54 14.22
N PHE A 178 -6.10 -14.03 15.28
CA PHE A 178 -5.07 -15.06 15.16
C PHE A 178 -5.59 -16.32 14.44
N ARG A 179 -6.78 -16.81 14.80
CA ARG A 179 -7.33 -18.03 14.22
C ARG A 179 -7.77 -17.82 12.78
N LEU A 180 -8.40 -16.69 12.48
CA LEU A 180 -8.76 -16.26 11.14
C LEU A 180 -7.51 -16.17 10.24
N ASN A 181 -6.43 -15.57 10.75
CA ASN A 181 -5.18 -15.38 10.05
C ASN A 181 -4.53 -16.70 9.67
N VAL A 182 -4.49 -17.66 10.59
CA VAL A 182 -3.95 -19.00 10.32
C VAL A 182 -4.80 -19.72 9.28
N LYS A 183 -6.13 -19.68 9.39
CA LYS A 183 -7.04 -20.28 8.40
C LYS A 183 -6.85 -19.68 7.01
N LEU A 184 -6.76 -18.35 6.92
CA LEU A 184 -6.55 -17.65 5.66
C LEU A 184 -5.18 -17.98 5.05
N GLN A 185 -4.14 -18.05 5.86
CA GLN A 185 -2.80 -18.46 5.41
C GLN A 185 -2.79 -19.89 4.89
N LEU A 186 -3.43 -20.82 5.61
CA LEU A 186 -3.55 -22.21 5.19
C LEU A 186 -4.35 -22.33 3.88
N PHE A 187 -5.49 -21.63 3.78
CA PHE A 187 -6.27 -21.54 2.55
C PHE A 187 -5.41 -21.06 1.37
N VAL A 188 -4.69 -19.95 1.55
CA VAL A 188 -3.81 -19.39 0.51
C VAL A 188 -2.71 -20.38 0.11
N LEU A 189 -2.10 -21.06 1.08
CA LEU A 189 -1.05 -22.04 0.84
C LEU A 189 -1.55 -23.18 -0.06
N ILE A 190 -2.72 -23.75 0.27
CA ILE A 190 -3.31 -24.88 -0.45
C ILE A 190 -3.88 -24.44 -1.81
N ALA A 191 -4.50 -23.25 -1.88
CA ALA A 191 -5.18 -22.76 -3.07
C ALA A 191 -4.23 -22.23 -4.14
N LYS A 192 -3.00 -21.83 -3.78
CA LYS A 192 -2.07 -21.15 -4.69
C LYS A 192 -1.71 -21.98 -5.93
N GLN A 193 -1.30 -23.24 -5.75
CA GLN A 193 -0.92 -24.10 -6.87
C GLN A 193 -2.14 -24.47 -7.75
N PRO A 194 -3.29 -24.88 -7.19
CA PRO A 194 -4.50 -25.14 -7.98
C PRO A 194 -4.98 -23.93 -8.76
N THR A 195 -4.94 -22.72 -8.16
CA THR A 195 -5.31 -21.48 -8.85
C THR A 195 -4.44 -21.27 -10.08
N PHE A 196 -3.12 -21.37 -9.92
CA PHE A 196 -2.18 -21.20 -11.01
C PHE A 196 -2.35 -22.28 -12.08
N HIS A 197 -2.48 -23.54 -11.68
CA HIS A 197 -2.66 -24.64 -12.62
C HIS A 197 -3.95 -24.49 -13.43
N GLN A 198 -5.08 -24.23 -12.77
CA GLN A 198 -6.37 -24.13 -13.44
C GLN A 198 -6.43 -22.89 -14.34
N LEU A 199 -6.25 -21.70 -13.78
CA LEU A 199 -6.48 -20.44 -14.49
C LEU A 199 -5.38 -20.14 -15.51
N ARG A 200 -4.13 -20.54 -15.26
CA ARG A 200 -3.02 -20.27 -16.19
C ARG A 200 -2.61 -21.46 -17.03
N SER A 201 -2.44 -22.66 -16.46
CA SER A 201 -1.93 -23.80 -17.24
C SER A 201 -3.02 -24.46 -18.10
N VAL A 202 -4.20 -24.70 -17.53
CA VAL A 202 -5.31 -25.38 -18.21
C VAL A 202 -6.11 -24.41 -19.07
N GLU A 203 -6.58 -23.31 -18.48
CA GLU A 203 -7.44 -22.35 -19.17
C GLU A 203 -6.69 -21.29 -19.97
N GLN A 204 -5.38 -21.17 -19.74
CA GLN A 204 -4.49 -20.26 -20.47
C GLN A 204 -4.97 -18.80 -20.45
N LEU A 205 -5.57 -18.35 -19.34
CA LEU A 205 -6.15 -17.01 -19.23
C LEU A 205 -5.11 -15.90 -19.32
N GLY A 206 -3.90 -16.16 -18.85
CA GLY A 206 -2.77 -15.26 -19.04
C GLY A 206 -1.59 -15.57 -18.15
N TYR A 207 -0.43 -15.01 -18.51
CA TYR A 207 0.80 -15.21 -17.76
C TYR A 207 0.69 -14.66 -16.34
N ILE A 208 0.09 -13.49 -16.16
CA ILE A 208 -0.09 -12.90 -14.84
C ILE A 208 -1.37 -13.48 -14.25
N THR A 209 -1.20 -14.54 -13.46
CA THR A 209 -2.28 -15.19 -12.71
C THR A 209 -1.74 -15.62 -11.36
N PHE A 210 -2.25 -15.04 -10.28
CA PHE A 210 -1.84 -15.43 -8.94
C PHE A 210 -2.93 -15.16 -7.90
N LEU A 211 -2.87 -15.94 -6.82
CA LEU A 211 -3.65 -15.76 -5.60
C LEU A 211 -2.70 -15.32 -4.48
N THR A 212 -3.10 -14.31 -3.71
CA THR A 212 -2.34 -13.84 -2.56
C THR A 212 -3.25 -13.38 -1.44
N LYS A 213 -2.73 -13.46 -0.21
CA LYS A 213 -3.30 -12.74 0.93
C LYS A 213 -3.12 -11.23 0.73
N ARG A 214 -4.07 -10.46 1.23
CA ARG A 214 -4.04 -8.99 1.34
C ARG A 214 -4.32 -8.59 2.79
N ASN A 215 -3.56 -7.64 3.30
CA ASN A 215 -3.75 -7.04 4.63
C ASN A 215 -3.67 -5.53 4.49
N ASP A 216 -4.79 -4.86 4.66
CA ASP A 216 -4.86 -3.40 4.65
C ASP A 216 -5.30 -2.94 6.04
N SER A 217 -4.41 -2.27 6.78
CA SER A 217 -4.71 -1.71 8.10
C SER A 217 -5.36 -2.67 9.09
N GLY A 218 -4.96 -3.95 9.09
CA GLY A 218 -5.51 -4.98 9.97
C GLY A 218 -6.80 -5.62 9.47
N ILE A 219 -7.25 -5.31 8.25
CA ILE A 219 -8.32 -6.03 7.58
C ILE A 219 -7.71 -7.03 6.60
N GLN A 220 -8.04 -8.29 6.80
CA GLN A 220 -7.50 -9.42 6.05
C GLN A 220 -8.45 -9.79 4.91
N GLY A 221 -7.87 -10.21 3.80
CA GLY A 221 -8.60 -10.80 2.69
C GLY A 221 -7.72 -11.64 1.77
N VAL A 222 -8.34 -12.25 0.77
CA VAL A 222 -7.66 -12.93 -0.33
C VAL A 222 -8.00 -12.23 -1.64
N GLN A 223 -7.03 -12.14 -2.54
CA GLN A 223 -7.25 -11.61 -3.88
C GLN A 223 -6.74 -12.56 -4.95
N PHE A 224 -7.52 -12.69 -6.01
CA PHE A 224 -7.11 -13.28 -7.28
C PHE A 224 -6.80 -12.16 -8.25
N ILE A 225 -5.65 -12.24 -8.90
CA ILE A 225 -5.24 -11.28 -9.91
C ILE A 225 -4.99 -12.04 -11.20
N VAL A 226 -5.72 -11.68 -12.25
CA VAL A 226 -5.58 -12.26 -13.59
C VAL A 226 -5.47 -11.13 -14.60
N GLN A 227 -4.44 -11.14 -15.43
CA GLN A 227 -4.32 -10.29 -16.61
C GLN A 227 -4.41 -11.15 -17.86
N SER A 228 -5.23 -10.73 -18.82
CA SER A 228 -5.58 -11.51 -20.00
C SER A 228 -5.69 -10.64 -21.25
N THR A 229 -5.27 -11.18 -22.39
CA THR A 229 -5.59 -10.65 -23.73
C THR A 229 -6.73 -11.42 -24.41
N VAL A 230 -7.21 -12.51 -23.78
CA VAL A 230 -8.17 -13.44 -24.39
C VAL A 230 -9.57 -13.34 -23.77
N LYS A 231 -9.69 -12.84 -22.54
CA LYS A 231 -10.94 -12.64 -21.83
C LYS A 231 -11.02 -11.26 -21.21
N ASP A 232 -12.22 -10.69 -21.25
CA ASP A 232 -12.53 -9.46 -20.52
C ASP A 232 -12.71 -9.72 -19.01
N PRO A 233 -12.74 -8.67 -18.15
CA PRO A 233 -12.85 -8.85 -16.71
C PRO A 233 -14.12 -9.58 -16.24
N ALA A 234 -15.24 -9.46 -16.95
CA ALA A 234 -16.49 -10.15 -16.58
C ALA A 234 -16.38 -11.66 -16.84
N GLN A 235 -15.78 -12.04 -17.96
CA GLN A 235 -15.51 -13.45 -18.24
C GLN A 235 -14.45 -14.03 -17.29
N LEU A 236 -13.45 -13.24 -16.88
CA LEU A 236 -12.47 -13.66 -15.89
C LEU A 236 -13.11 -13.89 -14.52
N ASP A 237 -14.10 -13.07 -14.15
CA ASP A 237 -14.86 -13.19 -12.90
C ASP A 237 -15.57 -14.53 -12.83
N GLU A 238 -16.28 -14.92 -13.90
CA GLU A 238 -16.91 -16.23 -14.02
C GLU A 238 -15.91 -17.39 -13.87
N ARG A 239 -14.67 -17.24 -14.39
CA ARG A 239 -13.63 -18.28 -14.25
C ARG A 239 -13.12 -18.39 -12.83
N VAL A 240 -12.95 -17.28 -12.12
CA VAL A 240 -12.56 -17.29 -10.70
C VAL A 240 -13.66 -17.93 -9.85
N GLN A 241 -14.94 -17.61 -10.10
CA GLN A 241 -16.05 -18.24 -9.41
C GLN A 241 -16.14 -19.75 -9.70
N ALA A 242 -15.97 -20.16 -10.96
CA ALA A 242 -15.92 -21.58 -11.32
C ALA A 242 -14.75 -22.31 -10.64
N PHE A 243 -13.58 -21.68 -10.56
CA PHE A 243 -12.44 -22.20 -9.82
C PHE A 243 -12.76 -22.38 -8.34
N LEU A 244 -13.39 -21.41 -7.69
CA LEU A 244 -13.75 -21.48 -6.27
C LEU A 244 -14.68 -22.66 -5.97
N ASN A 245 -15.72 -22.87 -6.78
CA ASN A 245 -16.64 -24.00 -6.64
C ASN A 245 -15.94 -25.36 -6.82
N MET A 246 -15.07 -25.46 -7.82
CA MET A 246 -14.23 -26.65 -8.04
C MET A 246 -13.28 -26.88 -6.85
N PHE A 247 -12.66 -25.82 -6.34
CA PHE A 247 -11.68 -25.89 -5.27
C PHE A 247 -12.32 -26.27 -3.93
N GLU A 248 -13.53 -25.80 -3.64
CA GLU A 248 -14.33 -26.26 -2.50
C GLU A 248 -14.54 -27.78 -2.54
N SER A 249 -14.95 -28.31 -3.69
CA SER A 249 -15.11 -29.76 -3.87
C SER A 249 -13.80 -30.51 -3.64
N LYS A 250 -12.68 -29.96 -4.14
CA LYS A 250 -11.34 -30.53 -3.94
C LYS A 250 -10.93 -30.55 -2.47
N LEU A 251 -11.24 -29.50 -1.70
CA LEU A 251 -10.94 -29.44 -0.27
C LEU A 251 -11.70 -30.52 0.51
N HIS A 252 -12.95 -30.81 0.14
CA HIS A 252 -13.73 -31.88 0.79
C HIS A 252 -13.21 -33.29 0.52
N THR A 253 -12.52 -33.50 -0.61
CA THR A 253 -11.98 -34.81 -0.99
C THR A 253 -10.48 -34.96 -0.68
N MET A 254 -9.83 -33.92 -0.16
CA MET A 254 -8.41 -33.92 0.18
C MET A 254 -8.15 -34.90 1.33
N SER A 255 -7.13 -35.75 1.19
CA SER A 255 -6.76 -36.65 2.29
C SER A 255 -6.02 -35.90 3.39
N ASP A 256 -6.01 -36.48 4.60
CA ASP A 256 -5.22 -35.92 5.72
C ASP A 256 -3.73 -35.84 5.36
N ASP A 257 -3.20 -36.81 4.61
CA ASP A 257 -1.80 -36.82 4.15
C ASP A 257 -1.47 -35.68 3.16
N GLU A 258 -2.44 -35.22 2.37
CA GLU A 258 -2.26 -34.07 1.47
C GLU A 258 -2.37 -32.73 2.21
N LEU A 259 -3.07 -32.71 3.34
CA LEU A 259 -3.29 -31.54 4.18
C LEU A 259 -2.14 -31.30 5.18
N HIS A 260 -1.48 -32.38 5.63
CA HIS A 260 -0.36 -32.37 6.58
C HIS A 260 0.98 -32.01 5.94
#